data_AF-A0A1Y3MGQ6-F1
#
_entry.id   AF-A0A1Y3MGQ6-F1
#
_cell.length_a   1.000
_cell.length_b   1.000
_cell.length_c   1.000
_cell.angle_alpha   90.00
_cell.angle_beta   90.00
_cell.angle_gamma   90.00
#
_symmetry.space_group_name_H-M   'P 1'
#
loop_
_entity.id
_entity.type
_entity.pdbx_description
1 polymer ?
#
loop_
_entity_poly.entity_id
_entity_poly.type
_entity_poly.pdbx_seq_one_letter_code
_entity_poly.pdbx_strand_id
1 'polypeptide(L)'
;MKNRRVEEIKKRIAKRKEEQERLEEEQYFSEGNFDGETMFIEEGEKEVHPLFRKEVFLFKFLLAAILVLSVAILFKNAPASFDGARTVVKQVMQEEFQFATVSKWYENQFGKPLAFLPANEKKQGIQQKDYAVPASGKVMQSFQKDGQGVFVQTAANATVESVNEGVVIFAGKKEGFGNIVEIQHADGTESWYGNLGETSVKLYDYVEKKQKVGTVGTNADNKNGKFYFAIKKNEKFIDPIQVISFE
;
A
#
# COMPACT_ATOMS: atom_id res chain seq x y z
N MET A 1 73.40 8.64 -21.26
CA MET A 1 72.41 9.54 -21.88
C MET A 1 71.04 8.88 -21.80
N LYS A 2 70.10 9.49 -21.06
CA LYS A 2 68.83 8.88 -20.60
C LYS A 2 67.84 8.71 -21.77
N ASN A 3 67.14 7.57 -21.81
CA ASN A 3 66.35 7.03 -22.93
C ASN A 3 65.22 7.96 -23.43
N ARG A 4 65.49 8.79 -24.44
CA ARG A 4 64.48 9.56 -25.21
C ARG A 4 63.31 8.70 -25.73
N ARG A 5 63.55 7.43 -26.03
CA ARG A 5 62.51 6.51 -26.52
C ARG A 5 61.40 6.25 -25.49
N VAL A 6 61.73 6.22 -24.19
CA VAL A 6 60.72 5.95 -23.14
C VAL A 6 59.81 7.16 -22.95
N GLU A 7 60.36 8.36 -23.03
CA GLU A 7 59.60 9.63 -23.02
C GLU A 7 58.63 9.72 -24.19
N GLU A 8 59.08 9.35 -25.40
CA GLU A 8 58.21 9.33 -26.58
C GLU A 8 57.07 8.31 -26.45
N ILE A 9 57.34 7.14 -25.87
CA ILE A 9 56.31 6.11 -25.66
C ILE A 9 55.27 6.62 -24.66
N LYS A 10 55.70 7.19 -23.52
CA LYS A 10 54.78 7.78 -22.53
C LYS A 10 53.93 8.90 -23.15
N LYS A 11 54.55 9.76 -23.96
CA LYS A 11 53.85 10.85 -24.66
C LYS A 11 52.80 10.33 -25.65
N ARG A 12 53.09 9.23 -26.37
CA ARG A 12 52.13 8.58 -27.27
C ARG A 12 51.01 7.83 -26.53
N ILE A 13 51.26 7.34 -25.31
CA ILE A 13 50.22 6.70 -24.49
C ILE A 13 49.30 7.77 -23.90
N ALA A 14 49.86 8.85 -23.36
CA ALA A 14 49.08 9.97 -22.84
C ALA A 14 48.19 10.58 -23.92
N LYS A 15 48.72 10.83 -25.12
CA LYS A 15 47.96 11.37 -26.25
C LYS A 15 46.80 10.46 -26.68
N ARG A 16 46.99 9.13 -26.68
CA ARG A 16 45.92 8.18 -27.01
C ARG A 16 44.84 8.11 -25.95
N LYS A 17 45.20 8.24 -24.67
CA LYS A 17 44.24 8.28 -23.56
C LYS A 17 43.38 9.54 -23.60
N GLU A 18 44.00 10.68 -23.89
CA GLU A 18 43.33 11.98 -24.04
C GLU A 18 42.41 12.02 -25.28
N GLU A 19 42.80 11.34 -26.36
CA GLU A 19 41.97 11.18 -27.56
C GLU A 19 40.80 10.21 -27.32
N GLN A 20 40.98 9.14 -26.53
CA GLN A 20 39.87 8.27 -26.10
C GLN A 20 38.90 8.98 -25.16
N GLU A 21 39.39 9.75 -24.18
CA GLU A 21 38.55 10.53 -23.26
C GLU A 21 37.75 11.60 -24.03
N ARG A 22 38.34 12.25 -25.05
CA ARG A 22 37.60 13.15 -25.96
C ARG A 22 36.53 12.44 -26.78
N LEU A 23 36.78 11.22 -27.25
CA LEU A 23 35.80 10.45 -28.02
C LEU A 23 34.65 9.94 -27.14
N GLU A 24 34.94 9.59 -25.88
CA GLU A 24 33.92 9.24 -24.88
C GLU A 24 33.08 10.47 -24.49
N GLU A 25 33.69 11.65 -24.31
CA GLU A 25 32.95 12.91 -24.12
C GLU A 25 32.11 13.27 -25.35
N GLU A 26 32.65 13.19 -26.58
CA GLU A 26 31.89 13.44 -27.81
C GLU A 26 30.72 12.46 -27.99
N GLN A 27 30.86 11.18 -27.64
CA GLN A 27 29.73 10.23 -27.63
C GLN A 27 28.68 10.59 -26.56
N TYR A 28 29.10 11.03 -25.38
CA TYR A 28 28.18 11.44 -24.31
C TYR A 28 27.38 12.70 -24.68
N PHE A 29 27.98 13.62 -25.45
CA PHE A 29 27.30 14.82 -25.94
C PHE A 29 26.48 14.59 -27.22
N SER A 30 26.81 13.58 -28.05
CA SER A 30 26.10 13.32 -29.31
C SER A 30 24.82 12.50 -29.17
N GLU A 31 24.59 11.79 -28.06
CA GLU A 31 23.32 11.07 -27.79
C GLU A 31 22.17 12.01 -27.34
N GLY A 32 22.46 13.31 -27.17
CA GLY A 32 21.48 14.34 -26.79
C GLY A 32 20.93 15.16 -27.96
N ASN A 33 20.74 14.58 -29.15
CA ASN A 33 20.03 15.24 -30.25
C ASN A 33 18.56 14.76 -30.30
N PHE A 34 17.71 15.38 -29.48
CA PHE A 34 16.29 15.51 -29.76
C PHE A 34 16.04 16.98 -30.13
N ASP A 35 15.49 17.20 -31.32
CA ASP A 35 15.46 18.47 -32.04
C ASP A 35 15.04 19.67 -31.19
N GLY A 36 15.99 20.56 -30.91
CA GLY A 36 15.77 21.81 -30.20
C GLY A 36 15.39 22.95 -31.15
N GLU A 37 14.11 23.25 -31.25
CA GLU A 37 13.66 24.63 -31.45
C GLU A 37 14.23 25.48 -30.30
N THR A 38 14.95 26.54 -30.63
CA THR A 38 15.54 27.46 -29.66
C THR A 38 14.44 28.19 -28.89
N MET A 39 14.10 27.70 -27.70
CA MET A 39 13.25 28.45 -26.78
C MET A 39 14.13 29.33 -25.90
N PHE A 40 14.04 30.62 -26.15
CA PHE A 40 14.58 31.70 -25.32
C PHE A 40 14.18 31.46 -23.87
N ILE A 41 15.15 31.29 -22.97
CA ILE A 41 14.89 31.31 -21.53
C ILE A 41 14.75 32.78 -21.14
N GLU A 42 13.55 33.31 -21.36
CA GLU A 42 13.05 34.45 -20.60
C GLU A 42 13.04 34.01 -19.13
N GLU A 43 13.57 34.83 -18.20
CA GLU A 43 13.44 34.58 -16.75
C GLU A 43 11.96 34.63 -16.37
N GLY A 44 11.24 33.55 -16.68
CA GLY A 44 9.83 33.37 -16.40
C GLY A 44 9.64 33.27 -14.89
N GLU A 45 8.75 34.12 -14.38
CA GLU A 45 8.20 34.01 -13.05
C GLU A 45 7.94 32.54 -12.72
N LYS A 46 8.50 32.07 -11.59
CA LYS A 46 8.37 30.69 -11.08
C LYS A 46 7.03 30.08 -11.49
N GLU A 47 7.01 29.31 -12.57
CA GLU A 47 5.79 28.68 -13.06
C GLU A 47 5.35 27.67 -12.01
N VAL A 48 4.42 28.11 -11.18
CA VAL A 48 3.77 27.25 -10.22
C VAL A 48 2.92 26.30 -11.06
N HIS A 49 3.17 25.00 -10.93
CA HIS A 49 2.43 23.95 -11.63
C HIS A 49 0.93 24.31 -11.71
N PRO A 50 0.24 24.16 -12.86
CA PRO A 50 -1.15 24.60 -13.05
C PRO A 50 -2.15 23.96 -12.07
N LEU A 51 -1.77 22.88 -11.39
CA LEU A 51 -2.53 22.21 -10.35
C LEU A 51 -2.37 22.85 -8.95
N PHE A 52 -1.35 23.68 -8.74
CA PHE A 52 -0.98 24.25 -7.44
C PHE A 52 -1.24 25.76 -7.41
N ARG A 53 -2.52 26.15 -7.47
CA ARG A 53 -2.92 27.54 -7.21
C ARG A 53 -2.57 27.89 -5.77
N LYS A 54 -1.56 28.75 -5.55
CA LYS A 54 -1.04 29.10 -4.22
C LYS A 54 -2.15 29.61 -3.30
N GLU A 55 -3.12 30.31 -3.86
CA GLU A 55 -4.29 30.84 -3.15
C GLU A 55 -5.16 29.70 -2.64
N VAL A 56 -5.53 28.73 -3.52
CA VAL A 56 -6.36 27.57 -3.14
C VAL A 56 -5.63 26.68 -2.13
N PHE A 57 -4.33 26.50 -2.30
CA PHE A 57 -3.49 25.77 -1.35
C PHE A 57 -3.47 26.46 0.03
N LEU A 58 -3.27 27.78 0.05
CA LEU A 58 -3.28 28.58 1.28
C LEU A 58 -4.66 28.55 1.95
N PHE A 59 -5.75 28.66 1.18
CA PHE A 59 -7.11 28.57 1.72
C PHE A 59 -7.40 27.19 2.33
N LYS A 60 -6.98 26.10 1.68
CA LYS A 60 -7.12 24.74 2.23
C LYS A 60 -6.33 24.59 3.54
N PHE A 61 -5.10 25.09 3.56
CA PHE A 61 -4.26 25.06 4.76
C PHE A 61 -4.87 25.88 5.90
N LEU A 62 -5.37 27.09 5.59
CA LEU A 62 -6.05 27.95 6.55
C LEU A 62 -7.30 27.28 7.12
N LEU A 63 -8.13 26.67 6.28
CA LEU A 63 -9.37 26.00 6.69
C LEU A 63 -9.06 24.79 7.59
N ALA A 64 -8.02 24.00 7.24
CA ALA A 64 -7.53 22.93 8.09
C ALA A 64 -7.02 23.45 9.45
N ALA A 65 -6.24 24.53 9.45
CA ALA A 65 -5.74 25.15 10.68
C ALA A 65 -6.87 25.68 11.58
N ILE A 66 -7.91 26.31 11.00
CA ILE A 66 -9.10 26.76 11.73
C ILE A 66 -9.85 25.58 12.35
N LEU A 67 -9.99 24.48 11.61
CA LEU A 67 -10.66 23.28 12.09
C LEU A 67 -9.91 22.68 13.28
N VAL A 68 -8.58 22.55 13.17
CA VAL A 68 -7.72 22.07 14.26
C VAL A 68 -7.81 22.98 15.50
N LEU A 69 -7.74 24.30 15.31
CA LEU A 69 -7.85 25.26 16.42
C LEU A 69 -9.22 25.22 17.08
N SER A 70 -10.28 25.03 16.30
CA SER A 70 -11.65 24.92 16.81
C SER A 70 -11.81 23.69 17.70
N VAL A 71 -11.26 22.54 17.29
CA VAL A 71 -11.19 21.34 18.13
C VAL A 71 -10.36 21.60 19.39
N ALA A 72 -9.21 22.26 19.28
CA ALA A 72 -8.36 22.58 20.44
C ALA A 72 -9.07 23.50 21.46
N ILE A 73 -9.77 24.55 20.99
CA ILE A 73 -10.56 25.44 21.85
C ILE A 73 -11.71 24.66 22.51
N LEU A 74 -12.33 23.75 21.76
CA LEU A 74 -13.39 22.89 22.26
C LEU A 74 -12.92 22.02 23.45
N PHE A 75 -11.67 21.54 23.44
CA PHE A 75 -11.10 20.80 24.57
C PHE A 75 -10.55 21.69 25.69
N LYS A 76 -10.03 22.88 25.38
CA LYS A 76 -9.34 23.73 26.35
C LYS A 76 -10.26 24.69 27.12
N ASN A 77 -11.31 25.21 26.46
CA ASN A 77 -12.06 26.36 26.99
C ASN A 77 -13.58 26.31 26.76
N ALA A 78 -14.13 25.25 26.15
CA ALA A 78 -15.59 25.20 25.89
C ALA A 78 -16.43 24.93 27.16
N PRO A 79 -17.60 25.59 27.29
CA PRO A 79 -18.53 25.35 28.38
C PRO A 79 -19.16 23.95 28.30
N ALA A 80 -19.72 23.47 29.41
CA ALA A 80 -20.30 22.12 29.55
C ALA A 80 -21.36 21.77 28.48
N SER A 81 -22.01 22.77 27.87
CA SER A 81 -22.95 22.59 26.75
C SER A 81 -22.33 21.91 25.52
N PHE A 82 -20.99 21.88 25.40
CA PHE A 82 -20.27 21.25 24.28
C PHE A 82 -19.69 19.87 24.63
N ASP A 83 -20.05 19.26 25.76
CA ASP A 83 -19.57 17.92 26.12
C ASP A 83 -20.05 16.83 25.14
N GLY A 84 -21.22 17.02 24.52
CA GLY A 84 -21.68 16.16 23.42
C GLY A 84 -20.74 16.23 22.22
N ALA A 85 -20.31 17.43 21.82
CA ALA A 85 -19.38 17.62 20.72
C ALA A 85 -17.98 17.05 21.03
N ARG A 86 -17.50 17.16 22.29
CA ARG A 86 -16.25 16.51 22.73
C ARG A 86 -16.31 15.00 22.60
N THR A 87 -17.45 14.40 22.94
CA THR A 87 -17.65 12.96 22.90
C THR A 87 -17.60 12.44 21.47
N VAL A 88 -18.27 13.13 20.54
CA VAL A 88 -18.21 12.80 19.11
C VAL A 88 -16.78 12.87 18.58
N VAL A 89 -16.04 13.94 18.90
CA VAL A 89 -14.64 14.07 18.44
C VAL A 89 -13.74 12.97 19.00
N LYS A 90 -13.90 12.61 20.29
CA LYS A 90 -13.16 11.49 20.89
C LYS A 90 -13.46 10.18 20.19
N GLN A 91 -14.72 9.92 19.88
CA GLN A 91 -15.15 8.72 19.17
C GLN A 91 -14.52 8.67 17.76
N VAL A 92 -14.61 9.76 16.99
CA VAL A 92 -14.02 9.83 15.63
C VAL A 92 -12.50 9.71 15.65
N MET A 93 -11.82 10.19 16.69
CA MET A 93 -10.35 10.05 16.82
C MET A 93 -9.91 8.65 17.24
N GLN A 94 -10.80 7.85 17.84
CA GLN A 94 -10.51 6.49 18.28
C GLN A 94 -11.00 5.44 17.30
N GLU A 95 -12.03 5.74 16.52
CA GLU A 95 -12.58 4.84 15.50
C GLU A 95 -11.78 4.92 14.20
N GLU A 96 -11.46 3.74 13.66
CA GLU A 96 -10.87 3.63 12.33
C GLU A 96 -11.88 4.13 11.28
N PHE A 97 -11.44 5.08 10.44
CA PHE A 97 -12.30 5.69 9.43
C PHE A 97 -12.77 4.63 8.42
N GLN A 98 -14.08 4.40 8.38
CA GLN A 98 -14.71 3.40 7.50
C GLN A 98 -14.86 3.93 6.07
N PHE A 99 -13.74 4.04 5.34
CA PHE A 99 -13.69 4.58 3.97
C PHE A 99 -14.68 3.89 3.03
N ALA A 100 -14.87 2.58 3.16
CA ALA A 100 -15.82 1.81 2.35
C ALA A 100 -17.27 2.30 2.51
N THR A 101 -17.70 2.61 3.74
CA THR A 101 -19.06 3.08 4.04
C THR A 101 -19.30 4.49 3.49
N VAL A 102 -18.31 5.37 3.65
CA VAL A 102 -18.40 6.76 3.16
C VAL A 102 -18.35 6.79 1.64
N SER A 103 -17.50 5.98 1.00
CA SER A 103 -17.46 5.85 -0.46
C SER A 103 -18.81 5.37 -1.00
N LYS A 104 -19.41 4.35 -0.39
CA LYS A 104 -20.71 3.82 -0.81
C LYS A 104 -21.84 4.84 -0.69
N TRP A 105 -21.88 5.60 0.40
CA TRP A 105 -22.85 6.69 0.55
C TRP A 105 -22.61 7.80 -0.48
N TYR A 106 -21.35 8.21 -0.69
CA TYR A 106 -20.97 9.22 -1.67
C TYR A 106 -21.32 8.79 -3.10
N GLU A 107 -21.02 7.55 -3.48
CA GLU A 107 -21.38 6.96 -4.78
C GLU A 107 -22.89 6.94 -5.00
N ASN A 108 -23.68 6.63 -3.97
CA ASN A 108 -25.14 6.69 -4.07
C ASN A 108 -25.67 8.12 -4.23
N GLN A 109 -25.05 9.09 -3.56
CA GLN A 109 -25.52 10.47 -3.51
C GLN A 109 -25.04 11.32 -4.69
N PHE A 110 -23.83 11.07 -5.18
CA PHE A 110 -23.14 11.88 -6.18
C PHE A 110 -22.75 11.09 -7.43
N GLY A 111 -23.04 9.78 -7.46
CA GLY A 111 -22.56 8.88 -8.51
C GLY A 111 -21.10 8.50 -8.29
N LYS A 112 -20.60 7.59 -9.13
CA LYS A 112 -19.19 7.22 -9.10
C LYS A 112 -18.35 8.47 -9.37
N PRO A 113 -17.37 8.82 -8.52
CA PRO A 113 -16.44 9.87 -8.86
C PRO A 113 -15.84 9.47 -10.21
N LEU A 114 -15.85 10.40 -11.19
CA LEU A 114 -15.32 10.16 -12.52
C LEU A 114 -13.91 9.57 -12.39
N ALA A 115 -13.80 8.26 -12.57
CA ALA A 115 -12.54 7.56 -12.47
C ALA A 115 -11.82 7.75 -13.80
N PHE A 116 -10.75 8.54 -13.81
CA PHE A 116 -9.74 8.53 -14.86
C PHE A 116 -8.91 7.21 -14.86
N LEU A 117 -9.52 6.10 -14.44
CA LEU A 117 -8.96 4.76 -14.37
C LEU A 117 -9.86 3.84 -15.20
N PRO A 118 -9.30 2.89 -15.98
CA PRO A 118 -10.08 2.09 -16.91
C PRO A 118 -11.10 1.25 -16.15
N ALA A 119 -12.38 1.55 -16.41
CA ALA A 119 -13.51 0.83 -15.85
C ALA A 119 -13.60 -0.58 -16.45
N ASN A 120 -13.00 -1.56 -15.79
CA ASN A 120 -13.38 -2.96 -15.95
C ASN A 120 -14.38 -3.34 -14.86
N GLU A 121 -15.54 -2.71 -14.88
CA GLU A 121 -16.67 -3.15 -14.07
C GLU A 121 -17.45 -4.24 -14.80
N LYS A 122 -17.18 -5.50 -14.46
CA LYS A 122 -18.19 -6.54 -14.65
C LYS A 122 -19.26 -6.38 -13.57
N LYS A 123 -20.45 -5.98 -14.00
CA LYS A 123 -21.68 -5.99 -13.18
C LYS A 123 -21.96 -7.40 -12.65
N GLN A 124 -22.01 -7.55 -11.32
CA GLN A 124 -22.78 -8.59 -10.62
C GLN A 124 -23.42 -7.85 -9.42
N GLY A 125 -24.74 -7.68 -9.34
CA GLY A 125 -25.71 -8.74 -9.21
C GLY A 125 -25.65 -9.26 -7.77
N ILE A 126 -26.61 -8.87 -6.92
CA ILE A 126 -26.72 -9.34 -5.52
C ILE A 126 -26.82 -10.87 -5.53
N GLN A 127 -25.72 -11.60 -5.34
CA GLN A 127 -25.70 -13.05 -5.19
C GLN A 127 -24.54 -13.46 -4.27
N GLN A 128 -24.91 -14.17 -3.20
CA GLN A 128 -24.14 -15.01 -2.27
C GLN A 128 -22.62 -14.76 -2.11
N LYS A 129 -22.22 -14.40 -0.90
CA LYS A 129 -20.83 -14.23 -0.42
C LYS A 129 -19.97 -15.47 -0.69
N ASP A 130 -19.34 -15.55 -1.86
CA ASP A 130 -18.29 -16.53 -2.15
C ASP A 130 -16.95 -15.98 -1.68
N TYR A 131 -16.50 -16.40 -0.50
CA TYR A 131 -15.14 -16.17 -0.03
C TYR A 131 -14.19 -17.15 -0.74
N ALA A 132 -13.07 -16.68 -1.29
CA ALA A 132 -12.08 -17.57 -1.90
C ALA A 132 -11.26 -18.29 -0.83
N VAL A 133 -10.91 -19.56 -1.05
CA VAL A 133 -10.03 -20.28 -0.13
C VAL A 133 -8.62 -19.67 -0.20
N PRO A 134 -8.02 -19.23 0.92
CA PRO A 134 -6.75 -18.50 0.89
C PRO A 134 -5.55 -19.39 0.56
N ALA A 135 -5.63 -20.69 0.83
CA ALA A 135 -4.69 -21.72 0.37
C ALA A 135 -5.32 -23.11 0.54
N SER A 136 -5.00 -24.05 -0.35
CA SER A 136 -5.38 -25.47 -0.18
C SER A 136 -4.61 -26.08 0.98
N GLY A 137 -5.30 -26.65 1.97
CA GLY A 137 -4.64 -27.15 3.17
C GLY A 137 -5.58 -27.67 4.24
N LYS A 138 -5.04 -28.53 5.12
CA LYS A 138 -5.80 -29.12 6.23
C LYS A 138 -5.76 -28.21 7.45
N VAL A 139 -6.94 -27.87 7.99
CA VAL A 139 -7.05 -27.11 9.25
C VAL A 139 -6.52 -27.96 10.42
N MET A 140 -5.49 -27.47 11.11
CA MET A 140 -4.84 -28.19 12.21
C MET A 140 -5.34 -27.79 13.60
N GLN A 141 -5.76 -26.53 13.76
CA GLN A 141 -6.23 -26.00 15.05
C GLN A 141 -7.53 -25.25 14.80
N SER A 142 -8.59 -25.76 15.43
CA SER A 142 -9.94 -25.22 15.33
C SER A 142 -10.05 -23.94 16.16
N PHE A 143 -10.88 -23.01 15.69
CA PHE A 143 -11.22 -21.74 16.34
C PHE A 143 -11.56 -21.89 17.84
N GLN A 144 -12.03 -23.07 18.24
CA GLN A 144 -12.42 -23.39 19.62
C GLN A 144 -11.30 -23.35 20.67
N LYS A 145 -10.01 -23.32 20.31
CA LYS A 145 -8.93 -23.33 21.30
C LYS A 145 -8.59 -21.93 21.86
N ASP A 146 -8.64 -20.90 21.01
CA ASP A 146 -8.25 -19.52 21.37
C ASP A 146 -9.31 -18.47 20.99
N GLY A 147 -10.32 -18.83 20.18
CA GLY A 147 -11.42 -17.94 19.78
C GLY A 147 -11.03 -16.80 18.83
N GLN A 148 -9.84 -16.85 18.22
CA GLN A 148 -9.28 -15.76 17.42
C GLN A 148 -9.08 -16.11 15.94
N GLY A 149 -8.91 -17.38 15.58
CA GLY A 149 -8.66 -17.80 14.20
C GLY A 149 -8.34 -19.29 14.06
N VAL A 150 -7.88 -19.70 12.89
CA VAL A 150 -7.51 -21.09 12.57
C VAL A 150 -6.08 -21.16 12.06
N PHE A 151 -5.38 -22.24 12.42
CA PHE A 151 -4.11 -22.58 11.79
C PHE A 151 -4.34 -23.59 10.67
N VAL A 152 -3.88 -23.23 9.47
CA VAL A 152 -4.03 -24.05 8.26
C VAL A 152 -2.65 -24.61 7.90
N GLN A 153 -2.56 -25.93 7.75
CA GLN A 153 -1.36 -26.61 7.28
C GLN A 153 -1.45 -26.87 5.80
N THR A 154 -0.39 -26.50 5.08
CA THR A 154 -0.30 -26.67 3.63
C THR A 154 1.13 -27.05 3.25
N ALA A 155 1.40 -27.18 1.95
CA ALA A 155 2.74 -27.40 1.45
C ALA A 155 3.69 -26.27 1.88
N ALA A 156 4.95 -26.58 2.06
CA ALA A 156 5.98 -25.57 2.26
C ALA A 156 5.97 -24.55 1.12
N ASN A 157 6.11 -23.26 1.44
CA ASN A 157 6.11 -22.14 0.48
C ASN A 157 4.85 -22.05 -0.40
N ALA A 158 3.71 -22.63 0.03
CA ALA A 158 2.45 -22.44 -0.67
C ALA A 158 2.10 -20.95 -0.76
N THR A 159 1.46 -20.57 -1.87
CA THR A 159 0.98 -19.20 -2.07
C THR A 159 -0.24 -18.97 -1.20
N VAL A 160 -0.27 -17.83 -0.49
CA VAL A 160 -1.44 -17.37 0.26
C VAL A 160 -2.10 -16.27 -0.55
N GLU A 161 -3.37 -16.46 -0.86
CA GLU A 161 -4.19 -15.58 -1.68
C GLU A 161 -5.24 -14.85 -0.83
N SER A 162 -5.64 -13.66 -1.29
CA SER A 162 -6.67 -12.89 -0.62
C SER A 162 -8.04 -13.54 -0.83
N VAL A 163 -8.75 -13.76 0.28
CA VAL A 163 -10.10 -14.33 0.30
C VAL A 163 -11.11 -13.43 -0.43
N ASN A 164 -10.92 -12.12 -0.37
CA ASN A 164 -11.78 -11.15 -1.03
C ASN A 164 -11.01 -9.86 -1.38
N GLU A 165 -11.59 -9.01 -2.22
CA GLU A 165 -11.00 -7.70 -2.56
C GLU A 165 -11.03 -6.75 -1.35
N GLY A 166 -10.02 -5.89 -1.22
CA GLY A 166 -9.89 -5.01 -0.06
C GLY A 166 -8.62 -4.17 -0.07
N VAL A 167 -8.40 -3.46 1.04
CA VAL A 167 -7.22 -2.61 1.25
C VAL A 167 -6.40 -3.18 2.39
N VAL A 168 -5.08 -3.25 2.22
CA VAL A 168 -4.16 -3.67 3.27
C VAL A 168 -4.07 -2.59 4.35
N ILE A 169 -4.56 -2.91 5.55
CA ILE A 169 -4.52 -2.02 6.72
C ILE A 169 -3.29 -2.26 7.61
N PHE A 170 -2.64 -3.43 7.45
CA PHE A 170 -1.38 -3.73 8.11
C PHE A 170 -0.56 -4.75 7.30
N ALA A 171 0.74 -4.54 7.19
CA ALA A 171 1.68 -5.52 6.63
C ALA A 171 3.02 -5.40 7.38
N GLY A 172 3.40 -6.44 8.11
CA GLY A 172 4.63 -6.43 8.90
C GLY A 172 4.70 -7.53 9.93
N LYS A 173 5.63 -7.41 10.89
CA LYS A 173 5.81 -8.37 11.97
C LYS A 173 5.05 -7.95 13.23
N LYS A 174 4.24 -8.84 13.78
CA LYS A 174 3.46 -8.63 15.01
C LYS A 174 3.76 -9.74 16.01
N GLU A 175 3.94 -9.39 17.28
CA GLU A 175 4.17 -10.39 18.32
C GLU A 175 2.98 -11.35 18.41
N GLY A 176 3.26 -12.64 18.56
CA GLY A 176 2.25 -13.71 18.57
C GLY A 176 1.77 -14.17 17.17
N PHE A 177 1.87 -13.33 16.14
CA PHE A 177 1.39 -13.66 14.78
C PHE A 177 2.48 -13.78 13.72
N GLY A 178 3.74 -13.46 14.06
CA GLY A 178 4.85 -13.50 13.09
C GLY A 178 4.68 -12.42 12.01
N ASN A 179 5.05 -12.72 10.77
CA ASN A 179 4.71 -11.84 9.66
C ASN A 179 3.22 -11.98 9.37
N ILE A 180 2.51 -10.85 9.43
CA ILE A 180 1.07 -10.77 9.27
C ILE A 180 0.70 -9.70 8.25
N VAL A 181 -0.33 -9.99 7.48
CA VAL A 181 -1.05 -9.04 6.63
C VAL A 181 -2.51 -8.99 7.09
N GLU A 182 -3.04 -7.78 7.28
CA GLU A 182 -4.44 -7.53 7.63
C GLU A 182 -5.09 -6.75 6.48
N ILE A 183 -6.21 -7.24 5.97
CA ILE A 183 -6.91 -6.70 4.79
C ILE A 183 -8.34 -6.35 5.20
N GLN A 184 -8.72 -5.09 5.02
CA GLN A 184 -10.09 -4.62 5.22
C GLN A 184 -10.89 -4.68 3.92
N HIS A 185 -12.04 -5.33 3.98
CA HIS A 185 -12.93 -5.54 2.84
C HIS A 185 -14.08 -4.52 2.83
N ALA A 186 -14.68 -4.31 1.66
CA ALA A 186 -15.77 -3.36 1.46
C ALA A 186 -17.05 -3.68 2.28
N ASP A 187 -17.19 -4.91 2.79
CA ASP A 187 -18.31 -5.32 3.63
C ASP A 187 -18.09 -5.10 5.14
N GLY A 188 -16.99 -4.43 5.51
CA GLY A 188 -16.60 -4.17 6.89
C GLY A 188 -15.99 -5.38 7.62
N THR A 189 -15.63 -6.44 6.88
CA THR A 189 -14.84 -7.55 7.42
C THR A 189 -13.35 -7.31 7.25
N GLU A 190 -12.55 -7.85 8.17
CA GLU A 190 -11.10 -7.86 8.10
C GLU A 190 -10.62 -9.31 7.98
N SER A 191 -9.74 -9.60 7.03
CA SER A 191 -9.06 -10.89 6.91
C SER A 191 -7.61 -10.76 7.36
N TRP A 192 -7.18 -11.64 8.26
CA TRP A 192 -5.84 -11.65 8.84
C TRP A 192 -5.09 -12.89 8.38
N TYR A 193 -3.90 -12.68 7.82
CA TYR A 193 -3.00 -13.72 7.30
C TYR A 193 -1.69 -13.67 8.08
N GLY A 194 -1.53 -14.52 9.08
CA GLY A 194 -0.35 -14.56 9.96
C GLY A 194 0.59 -15.74 9.67
N ASN A 195 1.76 -15.70 10.30
CA ASN A 195 2.85 -16.67 10.12
C ASN A 195 3.26 -16.85 8.64
N LEU A 196 3.28 -15.75 7.89
CA LEU A 196 3.75 -15.72 6.51
C LEU A 196 5.28 -15.83 6.45
N GLY A 197 5.80 -16.52 5.45
CA GLY A 197 7.23 -16.57 5.14
C GLY A 197 7.67 -15.26 4.52
N GLU A 198 7.04 -14.89 3.41
CA GLU A 198 7.26 -13.65 2.66
C GLU A 198 5.93 -12.93 2.39
N THR A 199 5.94 -11.60 2.47
CA THR A 199 4.78 -10.75 2.14
C THR A 199 4.96 -10.15 0.75
N SER A 200 3.95 -10.28 -0.12
CA SER A 200 3.96 -9.72 -1.48
C SER A 200 3.22 -8.39 -1.62
N VAL A 201 2.65 -7.89 -0.52
CA VAL A 201 1.85 -6.65 -0.46
C VAL A 201 2.37 -5.72 0.61
N LYS A 202 2.05 -4.43 0.49
CA LYS A 202 2.44 -3.36 1.41
C LYS A 202 1.22 -2.70 2.04
N LEU A 203 1.46 -1.97 3.13
CA LEU A 203 0.44 -1.13 3.76
C LEU A 203 -0.18 -0.17 2.73
N TYR A 204 -1.51 -0.08 2.72
CA TYR A 204 -2.34 0.70 1.80
C TYR A 204 -2.44 0.19 0.36
N ASP A 205 -1.87 -0.97 0.04
CA ASP A 205 -2.11 -1.59 -1.26
C ASP A 205 -3.56 -2.06 -1.38
N TYR A 206 -4.15 -1.85 -2.56
CA TYR A 206 -5.41 -2.50 -2.93
C TYR A 206 -5.12 -3.92 -3.43
N VAL A 207 -5.88 -4.89 -2.92
CA VAL A 207 -5.79 -6.29 -3.30
C VAL A 207 -7.10 -6.76 -3.91
N GLU A 208 -7.00 -7.48 -5.02
CA GLU A 208 -8.13 -8.16 -5.65
C GLU A 208 -8.39 -9.52 -4.98
N LYS A 209 -9.60 -10.06 -5.18
CA LYS A 209 -9.92 -11.43 -4.76
C LYS A 209 -9.00 -12.42 -5.48
N LYS A 210 -8.44 -13.39 -4.75
CA LYS A 210 -7.40 -14.35 -5.18
C LYS A 210 -6.04 -13.73 -5.51
N GLN A 211 -5.82 -12.45 -5.25
CA GLN A 211 -4.49 -11.86 -5.41
C GLN A 211 -3.52 -12.46 -4.40
N LYS A 212 -2.29 -12.72 -4.82
CA LYS A 212 -1.21 -13.19 -3.94
C LYS A 212 -0.90 -12.15 -2.86
N VAL A 213 -1.04 -12.56 -1.60
CA VAL A 213 -0.72 -11.77 -0.40
C VAL A 213 0.67 -12.11 0.13
N GLY A 214 1.08 -13.37 -0.01
CA GLY A 214 2.38 -13.82 0.48
C GLY A 214 2.60 -15.32 0.27
N THR A 215 3.57 -15.86 1.01
CA THR A 215 3.88 -17.29 1.06
C THR A 215 3.75 -17.81 2.49
N VAL A 216 3.44 -19.09 2.63
CA VAL A 216 3.33 -19.73 3.94
C VAL A 216 4.70 -19.92 4.58
N GLY A 217 4.81 -19.60 5.88
CA GLY A 217 6.02 -19.85 6.67
C GLY A 217 6.34 -21.34 6.77
N THR A 218 7.61 -21.68 6.55
CA THR A 218 8.14 -23.05 6.67
C THR A 218 8.51 -23.39 8.11
N ASN A 219 8.24 -24.63 8.51
CA ASN A 219 8.79 -25.20 9.75
C ASN A 219 10.16 -25.82 9.49
N ALA A 220 10.87 -26.17 10.57
CA ALA A 220 12.24 -26.72 10.54
C ALA A 220 12.45 -27.91 9.58
N ASP A 221 11.41 -28.71 9.33
CA ASP A 221 11.49 -29.89 8.45
C ASP A 221 11.33 -29.57 6.96
N ASN A 222 11.07 -28.31 6.57
CA ASN A 222 10.88 -27.81 5.18
C ASN A 222 9.87 -28.57 4.30
N LYS A 223 9.13 -29.55 4.85
CA LYS A 223 8.13 -30.34 4.12
C LYS A 223 6.74 -29.73 4.19
N ASN A 224 6.37 -29.19 5.35
CA ASN A 224 5.04 -28.65 5.61
C ASN A 224 5.11 -27.22 6.14
N GLY A 225 4.24 -26.36 5.59
CA GLY A 225 4.03 -24.99 6.04
C GLY A 225 2.82 -24.88 6.96
N LYS A 226 2.79 -23.83 7.79
CA LYS A 226 1.61 -23.46 8.57
C LYS A 226 1.40 -21.96 8.52
N PHE A 227 0.18 -21.52 8.27
CA PHE A 227 -0.18 -20.11 8.39
C PHE A 227 -1.38 -19.94 9.31
N TYR A 228 -1.52 -18.74 9.85
CA TYR A 228 -2.65 -18.33 10.67
C TYR A 228 -3.66 -17.60 9.79
N PHE A 229 -4.94 -17.92 9.94
CA PHE A 229 -6.01 -17.26 9.22
C PHE A 229 -7.15 -16.89 10.17
N ALA A 230 -7.63 -15.65 10.10
CA ALA A 230 -8.78 -15.20 10.86
C ALA A 230 -9.64 -14.23 10.05
N ILE A 231 -10.93 -14.21 10.36
CA ILE A 231 -11.87 -13.21 9.84
C ILE A 231 -12.45 -12.47 11.04
N LYS A 232 -12.37 -11.15 11.02
CA LYS A 232 -12.93 -10.26 12.04
C LYS A 232 -14.05 -9.42 11.43
N LYS A 233 -15.16 -9.26 12.16
CA LYS A 233 -16.30 -8.43 11.74
C LYS A 233 -16.87 -7.74 12.97
N ASN A 234 -17.04 -6.42 12.92
CA ASN A 234 -17.57 -5.62 14.03
C ASN A 234 -16.84 -5.95 15.35
N GLU A 235 -15.50 -5.94 15.32
CA GLU A 235 -14.62 -6.22 16.47
C GLU A 235 -14.64 -7.66 17.02
N LYS A 236 -15.41 -8.57 16.41
CA LYS A 236 -15.46 -9.98 16.82
C LYS A 236 -14.85 -10.89 15.76
N PHE A 237 -14.01 -11.83 16.20
CA PHE A 237 -13.53 -12.89 15.32
C PHE A 237 -14.68 -13.87 15.02
N ILE A 238 -14.83 -14.21 13.76
CA ILE A 238 -15.79 -15.19 13.26
C ILE A 238 -15.01 -16.46 12.90
N ASP A 239 -15.60 -17.62 13.19
CA ASP A 239 -15.05 -18.91 12.77
C ASP A 239 -14.93 -18.97 11.23
N PRO A 240 -13.70 -19.00 10.70
CA PRO A 240 -13.48 -18.98 9.25
C PRO A 240 -13.98 -20.26 8.55
N ILE A 241 -14.11 -21.38 9.27
CA ILE A 241 -14.59 -22.66 8.73
C ILE A 241 -16.06 -22.58 8.31
N GLN A 242 -16.84 -21.71 8.95
CA GLN A 242 -18.25 -21.50 8.60
C GLN A 242 -18.42 -20.68 7.31
N VAL A 243 -17.35 -19.99 6.90
CA VAL A 243 -17.37 -19.01 5.81
C VAL A 243 -16.56 -19.50 4.62
N ILE A 244 -15.56 -20.36 4.85
CA ILE A 244 -14.65 -20.92 3.85
C ILE A 244 -14.54 -22.43 4.06
N SER A 245 -14.81 -23.20 3.02
CA SER A 245 -14.54 -24.64 2.99
C SER A 245 -13.09 -24.89 2.59
N PHE A 246 -12.27 -25.39 3.51
CA PHE A 246 -10.94 -25.90 3.20
C PHE A 246 -11.08 -27.35 2.71
N GLU A 247 -10.64 -27.63 1.48
CA GLU A 247 -10.57 -28.99 0.92
C GLU A 247 -9.27 -29.72 1.31
#